data_AF-A0A401QYE0-F1
#
_entry.id   AF-A0A401QYE0-F1
#
_cell.length_a   1.000
_cell.length_b   1.000
_cell.length_c   1.000
_cell.angle_alpha   90.00
_cell.angle_beta   90.00
_cell.angle_gamma   90.00
#
_symmetry.space_group_name_H-M   'P 1'
#
loop_
_entity.id
_entity.type
_entity.pdbx_description
1 polymer ?
#
loop_
_entity_poly.entity_id
_entity_poly.type
_entity_poly.pdbx_seq_one_letter_code
_entity_poly.pdbx_strand_id
1 'polypeptide(L)'
;MPRMLDVSDDVRAEIGDEEADRLLAGEDAPGSYDCTSCRTPGNSEQERTSTVLFVGEETAVLAFAHATCIPSQVVPVSEEQLRGAVRSITGEDAAPPRAPRAPRSPPPTARPPSASPADWC
;
A
#
# COMPACT_ATOMS: atom_id res chain seq x y z
N MET A 1 13.89 -16.48 0.71
CA MET A 1 13.38 -17.11 -0.54
C MET A 1 13.47 -16.05 -1.61
N PRO A 2 13.91 -16.37 -2.85
CA PRO A 2 14.00 -15.38 -3.92
C PRO A 2 12.61 -14.78 -4.20
N ARG A 3 12.54 -13.46 -4.40
CA ARG A 3 11.29 -12.75 -4.67
C ARG A 3 10.93 -12.86 -6.14
N MET A 4 9.65 -12.75 -6.48
CA MET A 4 9.20 -12.76 -7.87
C MET A 4 9.25 -11.36 -8.48
N LEU A 5 10.40 -10.70 -8.34
CA LEU A 5 10.63 -9.37 -8.87
C LEU A 5 11.15 -9.43 -10.30
N ASP A 6 10.67 -8.50 -11.11
CA ASP A 6 11.19 -8.19 -12.43
C ASP A 6 11.92 -6.85 -12.37
N VAL A 7 13.21 -6.87 -12.71
CA VAL A 7 14.12 -5.72 -12.74
C VAL A 7 14.70 -5.61 -14.14
N SER A 8 14.34 -4.55 -14.86
CA SER A 8 14.85 -4.29 -16.21
C SER A 8 16.32 -3.88 -16.20
N ASP A 9 16.99 -4.04 -17.34
CA ASP A 9 18.39 -3.65 -17.49
C ASP A 9 18.60 -2.14 -17.27
N ASP A 10 17.63 -1.31 -17.65
CA ASP A 10 17.65 0.13 -17.37
C ASP A 10 17.62 0.40 -15.86
N VAL A 11 16.73 -0.27 -15.13
CA VAL A 11 16.65 -0.12 -13.66
C VAL A 11 17.95 -0.61 -13.01
N ARG A 12 18.49 -1.75 -13.47
CA ARG A 12 19.77 -2.29 -13.00
C ARG A 12 20.93 -1.33 -13.26
N ALA A 13 20.97 -0.68 -14.41
CA ALA A 13 22.00 0.31 -14.74
C ALA A 13 21.95 1.54 -13.81
N GLU A 14 20.75 1.97 -13.40
CA GLU A 14 20.58 3.12 -12.51
C GLU A 14 20.90 2.82 -11.03
N ILE A 15 20.51 1.65 -10.52
CA ILE A 15 20.75 1.29 -9.11
C ILE A 15 22.06 0.52 -8.88
N GLY A 16 22.65 -0.03 -9.94
CA GLY A 16 23.83 -0.90 -9.92
C GLY A 16 23.49 -2.38 -9.76
N ASP A 17 24.36 -3.24 -10.31
CA ASP A 17 24.19 -4.70 -10.33
C ASP A 17 24.06 -5.30 -8.92
N GLU A 18 24.89 -4.85 -7.98
CA GLU A 18 24.89 -5.35 -6.60
C GLU A 18 23.58 -5.04 -5.86
N GLU A 19 22.99 -3.86 -6.09
CA GLU A 19 21.71 -3.48 -5.49
C GLU A 19 20.55 -4.23 -6.16
N ALA A 20 20.59 -4.38 -7.48
CA ALA A 20 19.62 -5.18 -8.21
C ALA A 20 19.60 -6.65 -7.74
N ASP A 21 20.77 -7.23 -7.49
CA ASP A 21 20.89 -8.60 -6.99
C ASP A 21 20.34 -8.74 -5.56
N ARG A 22 20.58 -7.77 -4.67
CA ARG A 22 19.98 -7.73 -3.32
C ARG A 22 18.45 -7.64 -3.36
N LEU A 23 17.91 -6.82 -4.25
CA LEU A 23 16.45 -6.74 -4.47
C LEU A 23 15.88 -8.08 -4.92
N LEU A 24 16.50 -8.73 -5.91
CA LEU A 24 16.09 -10.04 -6.42
C LEU A 24 16.22 -11.14 -5.35
N ALA A 25 17.24 -11.06 -4.49
CA ALA A 25 17.41 -11.93 -3.32
C ALA A 25 16.34 -11.69 -2.24
N GLY A 26 15.67 -10.53 -2.26
CA GLY A 26 14.61 -10.15 -1.34
C GLY A 26 15.08 -9.49 -0.06
N GLU A 27 16.30 -8.93 -0.07
CA GLU A 27 16.91 -8.25 1.07
C GLU A 27 16.34 -6.83 1.23
N ASP A 28 16.21 -6.10 0.12
CA ASP A 28 15.74 -4.70 0.11
C ASP A 28 14.30 -4.54 -0.43
N ALA A 29 13.63 -5.66 -0.75
CA ALA A 29 12.27 -5.64 -1.28
C ALA A 29 11.20 -5.88 -0.18
N PRO A 30 10.18 -5.02 -0.08
CA PRO A 30 9.12 -5.20 0.91
C PRO A 30 8.28 -6.46 0.62
N GLY A 31 7.78 -7.10 1.69
CA GLY A 31 6.83 -8.21 1.60
C GLY A 31 5.53 -7.79 0.93
N SER A 32 4.84 -6.80 1.50
CA SER A 32 3.63 -6.19 0.95
C SER A 32 3.92 -4.80 0.37
N TYR A 33 3.21 -4.42 -0.69
CA TYR A 33 3.31 -3.09 -1.32
C TYR A 33 1.94 -2.66 -1.85
N ASP A 34 1.73 -1.35 -2.06
CA ASP A 34 0.60 -0.85 -2.83
C ASP A 34 1.03 -0.62 -4.28
N CYS A 35 0.36 -1.27 -5.23
CA CYS A 35 0.69 -1.11 -6.63
C CYS A 35 0.54 0.36 -7.05
N THR A 36 1.61 0.98 -7.56
CA THR A 36 1.57 2.39 -7.97
C THR A 36 0.56 2.68 -9.10
N SER A 37 0.20 1.66 -9.89
CA SER A 37 -0.79 1.76 -10.97
C SER A 37 -2.24 1.69 -10.50
N CYS A 38 -2.62 0.57 -9.89
CA CYS A 38 -4.03 0.27 -9.54
C CYS A 38 -4.36 0.53 -8.08
N ARG A 39 -3.37 0.94 -7.26
CA ARG A 39 -3.50 1.22 -5.82
C ARG A 39 -4.12 0.08 -5.02
N THR A 40 -3.96 -1.14 -5.50
CA THR A 40 -4.36 -2.38 -4.82
C THR A 40 -3.13 -2.97 -4.14
N PRO A 41 -3.27 -3.54 -2.92
CA PRO A 41 -2.16 -4.19 -2.23
C PRO A 41 -1.71 -5.44 -3.00
N GLY A 42 -0.40 -5.66 -3.01
CA GLY A 42 0.26 -6.83 -3.56
C GLY A 42 1.35 -7.38 -2.64
N ASN A 43 1.90 -8.55 -2.96
CA ASN A 43 2.94 -9.22 -2.20
C ASN A 43 4.02 -9.86 -3.11
N SER A 44 5.26 -9.36 -3.00
CA SER A 44 6.40 -9.76 -3.86
C SER A 44 6.90 -11.19 -3.64
N GLU A 45 6.45 -11.85 -2.56
CA GLU A 45 6.71 -13.26 -2.27
C GLU A 45 5.67 -14.18 -2.93
N GLN A 46 4.49 -13.65 -3.26
CA GLN A 46 3.33 -14.44 -3.71
C GLN A 46 2.92 -14.16 -5.15
N GLU A 47 3.26 -13.00 -5.71
CA GLU A 47 2.97 -12.67 -7.10
C GLU A 47 4.14 -12.02 -7.84
N ARG A 48 4.06 -12.02 -9.18
CA ARG A 48 5.05 -11.32 -10.01
C ARG A 48 4.90 -9.81 -9.90
N THR A 49 5.98 -9.15 -9.49
CA THR A 49 6.03 -7.73 -9.21
C THR A 49 7.10 -7.08 -10.08
N SER A 50 6.79 -5.96 -10.72
CA SER A 50 7.75 -5.16 -11.47
C SER A 50 8.26 -4.00 -10.62
N THR A 51 9.57 -3.73 -10.71
CA THR A 51 10.18 -2.55 -10.09
C THR A 51 10.13 -1.36 -11.03
N VAL A 52 9.68 -0.22 -10.51
CA VAL A 52 9.65 1.06 -11.23
C VAL A 52 10.54 2.05 -10.49
N LEU A 53 11.56 2.57 -11.17
CA LEU A 53 12.46 3.56 -10.60
C LEU A 53 12.08 4.94 -11.08
N PHE A 54 11.63 5.80 -10.19
CA PHE A 54 11.36 7.20 -10.49
C PHE A 54 12.63 8.02 -10.25
N VAL A 55 13.20 8.60 -11.31
CA VAL A 55 14.47 9.34 -11.24
C VAL A 55 14.20 10.83 -11.47
N GLY A 56 14.60 11.65 -10.50
CA GLY A 56 14.66 13.10 -10.63
C GLY A 56 16.09 13.59 -10.70
N GLU A 57 16.27 14.91 -10.63
CA GLU A 57 17.59 15.54 -10.74
C GLU A 57 18.51 15.20 -9.56
N GLU A 58 17.96 15.16 -8.34
CA GLU A 58 18.72 14.88 -7.12
C GLU A 58 18.30 13.59 -6.39
N THR A 59 17.13 13.04 -6.70
CA THR A 59 16.54 11.93 -5.94
C THR A 59 16.00 10.84 -6.85
N ALA A 60 16.18 9.58 -6.44
CA ALA A 60 15.56 8.43 -7.06
C ALA A 60 14.71 7.67 -6.04
N VAL A 61 13.52 7.23 -6.44
CA VAL A 61 12.60 6.49 -5.58
C VAL A 61 12.22 5.19 -6.26
N LEU A 62 12.46 4.08 -5.57
CA LEU A 62 12.05 2.75 -6.02
C LEU A 62 10.61 2.47 -5.57
N ALA A 63 9.78 2.03 -6.51
CA ALA A 63 8.40 1.64 -6.27
C ALA A 63 8.10 0.27 -6.90
N PHE A 64 6.97 -0.31 -6.50
CA PHE A 64 6.54 -1.65 -6.91
C PHE A 64 5.16 -1.62 -7.56
N ALA A 65 4.97 -2.46 -8.57
CA ALA A 65 3.70 -2.68 -9.25
C ALA A 65 3.50 -4.16 -9.56
N HIS A 66 2.25 -4.60 -9.75
CA HIS A 66 2.03 -5.92 -10.36
C HIS A 66 2.64 -5.94 -11.76
N ALA A 67 3.29 -7.06 -12.12
CA ALA A 67 3.89 -7.21 -13.45
C ALA A 67 2.87 -7.13 -14.60
N THR A 68 1.58 -7.33 -14.31
CA THR A 68 0.47 -7.17 -15.26
C THR A 68 -0.02 -5.73 -15.38
N CYS A 69 0.31 -4.84 -14.43
CA CYS A 69 -0.13 -3.45 -14.45
C CYS A 69 0.85 -2.57 -15.22
N ILE A 70 2.14 -2.68 -14.92
CA ILE A 70 3.21 -1.87 -15.53
C ILE A 70 4.49 -2.74 -15.62
N PRO A 71 5.24 -2.70 -16.73
CA PRO A 71 6.54 -3.37 -16.82
C PRO A 71 7.59 -2.71 -15.92
N SER A 72 8.71 -3.41 -15.69
CA SER A 72 9.86 -2.80 -15.02
C SER A 72 10.49 -1.74 -15.91
N GLN A 73 10.69 -0.53 -15.39
CA GLN A 73 11.17 0.62 -16.16
C GLN A 73 11.71 1.75 -15.27
N VAL A 74 12.51 2.61 -15.88
CA VAL A 74 12.95 3.90 -15.31
C VAL A 74 12.03 4.99 -15.83
N VAL A 75 11.50 5.81 -14.93
CA VAL A 75 10.59 6.92 -15.25
C VAL A 75 11.24 8.23 -14.81
N PRO A 76 11.71 9.08 -15.75
CA PRO A 76 12.18 10.41 -15.41
C PRO A 76 11.01 11.28 -14.98
N VAL A 77 11.16 11.99 -13.88
CA VAL A 77 10.14 12.83 -13.26
C VAL A 77 10.77 14.13 -12.80
N SER A 78 10.03 15.25 -12.92
CA SER A 78 10.56 16.51 -12.40
C SER A 78 10.61 16.46 -10.89
N GLU A 79 11.59 17.15 -10.30
CA GLU A 79 11.81 17.10 -8.86
C GLU A 79 10.60 17.64 -8.07
N GLU A 80 9.85 18.57 -8.66
CA GLU A 80 8.62 19.13 -8.11
C GLU A 80 7.50 18.07 -8.04
N GLN A 81 7.46 17.11 -8.97
CA GLN A 81 6.51 15.99 -8.96
C GLN A 81 6.93 14.89 -7.97
N LEU A 82 8.22 14.61 -7.84
CA LEU A 82 8.75 13.65 -6.85
C LEU A 82 8.48 14.10 -5.42
N ARG A 83 8.79 15.36 -5.08
CA ARG A 83 8.55 15.90 -3.73
C ARG A 83 7.07 15.86 -3.35
N GLY A 84 6.16 16.02 -4.32
CA GLY A 84 4.72 15.86 -4.13
C GLY A 84 4.32 14.40 -3.88
N ALA A 85 4.82 13.47 -4.71
CA ALA A 85 4.52 12.05 -4.60
C ALA A 85 5.08 11.43 -3.30
N VAL A 86 6.32 11.74 -2.91
CA VAL A 86 6.94 11.27 -1.67
C VAL A 86 6.15 11.74 -0.44
N ARG A 87 5.68 13.01 -0.40
CA ARG A 87 4.83 13.45 0.73
C ARG A 87 3.50 12.70 0.82
N SER A 88 2.94 12.28 -0.30
CA SER A 88 1.72 11.46 -0.32
C SER A 88 1.97 9.97 -0.05
N ILE A 89 3.17 9.45 -0.33
CA ILE A 89 3.54 8.06 -0.08
C ILE A 89 4.07 7.85 1.35
N THR A 90 4.89 8.77 1.86
CA THR A 90 5.42 8.77 3.24
C THR A 90 4.39 9.28 4.27
N GLY A 91 3.25 9.80 3.81
CA GLY A 91 2.21 10.41 4.64
C GLY A 91 1.14 9.48 5.20
N GLU A 92 1.17 8.17 4.95
CA GLU A 92 0.10 7.28 5.41
C GLU A 92 0.57 5.83 5.69
N ASP A 93 1.70 5.67 6.38
CA ASP A 93 2.00 4.43 7.12
C ASP A 93 2.71 4.75 8.44
N ALA A 94 2.00 5.47 9.32
CA ALA A 94 2.34 5.59 10.73
C ALA A 94 1.05 5.59 11.56
N ALA A 95 0.68 4.37 11.97
CA ALA A 95 -0.42 4.01 12.86
C ALA A 95 -1.84 4.12 12.29
N PRO A 96 -2.70 3.09 12.46
CA PRO A 96 -4.12 3.32 12.34
C PRO A 96 -4.50 4.39 13.37
N PRO A 97 -5.25 5.45 13.01
CA PRO A 97 -5.99 6.19 14.01
C PRO A 97 -6.91 5.17 14.65
N ARG A 98 -6.56 4.75 15.87
CA ARG A 98 -7.45 4.06 16.79
C ARG A 98 -8.75 4.85 16.75
N ALA A 99 -9.77 4.27 16.10
CA ALA A 99 -11.06 4.89 15.92
C ALA A 99 -11.49 5.52 17.25
N PRO A 100 -12.07 6.73 17.26
CA PRO A 100 -12.72 7.21 18.46
C PRO A 100 -13.72 6.13 18.87
N ARG A 101 -13.52 5.57 20.07
CA ARG A 101 -14.49 4.69 20.71
C ARG A 101 -15.83 5.40 20.61
N ALA A 102 -16.71 4.90 19.75
CA ALA A 102 -18.08 5.37 19.70
C ALA A 102 -18.64 5.25 21.13
N PRO A 103 -19.34 6.28 21.66
CA PRO A 103 -20.02 6.14 22.93
C PRO A 103 -20.97 4.95 22.82
N ARG A 104 -20.81 3.99 23.74
CA ARG A 104 -21.70 2.85 23.87
C ARG A 104 -23.12 3.40 24.01
N SER A 105 -23.98 3.11 23.03
CA SER A 105 -25.42 3.32 23.19
C SER A 105 -25.88 2.60 24.46
N PRO A 106 -26.67 3.25 25.34
CA PRO A 106 -27.26 2.58 26.48
C PRO A 106 -28.20 1.45 26.00
N PRO A 107 -28.38 0.38 26.80
CA PRO A 107 -29.27 -0.71 26.42
C PRO A 107 -30.72 -0.21 26.27
N PRO A 108 -31.52 -0.82 25.39
CA PRO A 108 -32.93 -0.48 25.27
C PRO A 108 -33.64 -0.77 26.59
N THR A 109 -34.23 0.27 27.18
CA THR A 109 -35.13 0.18 28.33
C THR A 109 -36.28 -0.75 27.98
N ALA A 110 -36.44 -1.84 28.75
CA ALA A 110 -37.57 -2.74 28.64
C ALA A 110 -38.88 -1.94 28.76
N ARG A 111 -39.74 -2.03 27.73
CA ARG A 111 -41.12 -1.54 27.80
C ARG A 111 -41.87 -2.39 28.83
N PRO A 112 -42.60 -1.79 29.79
CA PRO A 112 -43.48 -2.56 30.66
C PRO A 112 -44.62 -3.18 29.84
N PRO A 113 -45.15 -4.36 30.24
CA PRO A 113 -46.30 -4.96 29.58
C PRO A 113 -47.52 -4.03 29.73
N SER A 114 -48.15 -3.73 28.60
CA SER A 114 -49.46 -3.09 28.55
C SER A 114 -50.48 -3.99 29.26
N ALA A 115 -50.98 -3.54 30.40
CA ALA A 115 -52.16 -4.09 31.01
C ALA A 115 -53.36 -3.84 30.09
N SER A 116 -53.97 -4.92 29.57
CA SER A 116 -55.31 -4.87 29.00
C SER A 116 -56.31 -4.92 30.15
N PRO A 117 -57.21 -3.94 30.31
CA PRO A 117 -58.42 -4.15 31.10
C PRO A 117 -59.34 -5.07 30.30
N ALA A 118 -59.59 -6.25 30.88
CA ALA A 118 -60.74 -7.05 30.57
C ALA A 118 -61.97 -6.33 31.14
N ASP A 119 -62.81 -5.80 30.28
CA ASP A 119 -64.19 -5.47 30.62
C ASP A 119 -65.09 -6.57 30.07
N TRP A 120 -65.54 -7.40 31.00
CA TRP A 120 -66.67 -8.32 30.89
C TRP A 120 -67.89 -7.66 31.54
N CYS A 121 -69.06 -7.88 30.94
CA CYS A 121 -70.43 -7.50 31.33
C CYS A 121 -70.93 -6.10 30.91
#